data_AF-A0A1I3Y1U9-F1
#
_entry.id   AF-A0A1I3Y1U9-F1
#
_cell.length_a   1.000
_cell.length_b   1.000
_cell.length_c   1.000
_cell.angle_alpha   90.00
_cell.angle_beta   90.00
_cell.angle_gamma   90.00
#
_symmetry.space_group_name_H-M   'P 1'
#
loop_
_entity.id
_entity.type
_entity.pdbx_description
1 polymer ?
#
loop_
_entity_poly.entity_id
_entity_poly.type
_entity_poly.pdbx_seq_one_letter_code
_entity_poly.pdbx_strand_id
1 'polypeptide(L)'
;MKSKKIKRKQKNLELDYEYCEEIIKVHSKSFYFAFSKLPKEKAQAVYAIYAFCRQADDSIDEASSPLEQKQALDELKKQLDLFSEGNNLDTPIWRALRDVFDRYDMSLEPFYDQLEGQTMDYHFV
;
A
#
# COMPACT_ATOMS: atom_id res chain seq x y z
N MET A 1 13.65 -24.31 -16.56
CA MET A 1 13.25 -22.89 -16.73
C MET A 1 12.18 -22.41 -15.74
N LYS A 2 11.09 -23.16 -15.49
CA LYS A 2 10.00 -22.77 -14.56
C LYS A 2 10.45 -22.50 -13.12
N SER A 3 11.31 -23.36 -12.55
CA SER A 3 11.81 -23.24 -11.17
C SER A 3 12.65 -21.96 -10.92
N LYS A 4 13.38 -21.46 -11.93
CA LYS A 4 14.11 -20.17 -11.83
C LYS A 4 13.18 -18.96 -11.85
N LYS A 5 12.06 -19.02 -12.60
CA LYS A 5 11.06 -17.93 -12.64
C LYS A 5 10.29 -17.83 -11.31
N ILE A 6 9.93 -18.96 -10.72
CA ILE A 6 9.26 -19.00 -9.40
C ILE A 6 10.16 -18.40 -8.32
N LYS A 7 11.44 -18.80 -8.25
CA LYS A 7 12.41 -18.23 -7.31
C LYS A 7 12.62 -16.72 -7.48
N ARG A 8 12.60 -16.22 -8.73
CA ARG A 8 12.67 -14.77 -9.01
C ARG A 8 11.41 -14.04 -8.55
N LYS A 9 10.22 -14.58 -8.83
CA LYS A 9 8.95 -14.00 -8.37
C LYS A 9 8.90 -13.92 -6.84
N GLN A 10 9.33 -14.99 -6.17
CA GLN A 10 9.38 -15.04 -4.70
C GLN A 10 10.42 -14.08 -4.10
N LYS A 11 11.60 -13.95 -4.71
CA LYS A 11 12.61 -12.97 -4.30
C LYS A 11 12.11 -11.53 -4.48
N ASN A 12 11.38 -11.25 -5.55
CA ASN A 12 10.83 -9.91 -5.77
C ASN A 12 9.78 -9.57 -4.69
N LEU A 13 8.93 -10.52 -4.33
CA LEU A 13 7.91 -10.32 -3.30
C LEU A 13 8.51 -10.10 -1.90
N GLU A 14 9.61 -10.78 -1.57
CA GLU A 14 10.32 -10.53 -0.30
C GLU A 14 10.84 -9.08 -0.23
N LEU A 15 11.46 -8.59 -1.31
CA LEU A 15 11.90 -7.19 -1.43
C LEU A 15 10.71 -6.21 -1.37
N ASP A 16 9.56 -6.59 -1.92
CA ASP A 16 8.36 -5.76 -1.89
C ASP A 16 7.82 -5.60 -0.45
N TYR A 17 7.82 -6.68 0.34
CA TYR A 17 7.46 -6.62 1.76
C TYR A 17 8.51 -5.90 2.61
N GLU A 18 9.81 -6.07 2.33
CA GLU A 18 10.87 -5.30 3.00
C GLU A 18 10.70 -3.80 2.76
N TYR A 19 10.36 -3.39 1.53
CA TYR A 19 10.03 -2.00 1.23
C TYR A 19 8.85 -1.49 2.07
N CYS A 20 7.77 -2.26 2.17
CA CYS A 20 6.62 -1.90 3.00
C CYS A 20 6.97 -1.87 4.50
N GLU A 21 7.83 -2.78 4.98
CA GLU A 21 8.30 -2.83 6.37
C GLU A 21 9.10 -1.58 6.73
N GLU A 22 9.99 -1.12 5.85
CA GLU A 22 10.77 0.09 6.10
C GLU A 22 9.89 1.34 6.16
N ILE A 23 8.81 1.42 5.37
CA ILE A 23 7.84 2.53 5.48
C ILE A 23 7.22 2.57 6.88
N ILE A 24 6.63 1.48 7.36
CA ILE A 24 5.99 1.50 8.70
C ILE A 24 7.01 1.76 9.81
N LYS A 25 8.23 1.24 9.69
CA LYS A 25 9.30 1.40 10.68
C LYS A 25 9.80 2.85 10.79
N VAL A 26 9.85 3.56 9.66
CA VAL A 26 10.22 4.99 9.61
C VAL A 26 9.08 5.86 10.12
N HIS A 27 7.85 5.62 9.65
CA HIS A 27 6.73 6.53 9.89
C HIS A 27 5.95 6.25 11.19
N SER A 28 6.00 5.02 11.74
CA SER A 28 5.37 4.73 13.04
C SER A 28 6.04 3.59 13.82
N LYS A 29 6.96 3.98 14.72
CA LYS A 29 7.65 3.06 15.63
C LYS A 29 6.69 2.25 16.51
N SER A 30 5.58 2.85 16.94
CA SER A 30 4.59 2.22 17.80
C SER A 30 3.82 1.12 17.06
N PHE A 31 3.30 1.41 15.86
CA PHE A 31 2.61 0.41 15.05
C PHE A 31 3.56 -0.70 14.59
N TYR A 32 4.77 -0.35 14.16
CA TYR A 32 5.79 -1.33 13.82
C TYR A 32 6.09 -2.27 15.01
N PHE A 33 6.32 -1.71 16.20
CA PHE A 33 6.59 -2.52 17.39
C PHE A 33 5.43 -3.46 17.71
N ALA A 34 4.19 -2.99 17.64
CA ALA A 34 3.01 -3.81 17.92
C ALA A 34 2.85 -4.94 16.90
N PHE A 35 2.86 -4.63 15.61
CA PHE A 35 2.57 -5.60 14.55
C PHE A 35 3.74 -6.54 14.23
N SER A 36 4.98 -6.16 14.53
CA SER A 36 6.15 -7.05 14.44
C SER A 36 6.07 -8.28 15.37
N LYS A 37 5.12 -8.30 16.32
CA LYS A 37 4.84 -9.47 17.18
C LYS A 37 3.91 -10.49 16.52
N LEU A 38 3.30 -10.18 15.38
CA LEU A 38 2.49 -11.12 14.63
C LEU A 38 3.36 -12.19 13.94
N PRO A 39 2.78 -13.34 13.54
CA PRO A 39 3.45 -14.26 12.62
C PRO A 39 3.90 -13.52 11.34
N LYS A 40 5.08 -13.88 10.80
CA LYS A 40 5.76 -13.17 9.69
C LYS A 40 4.80 -12.77 8.56
N GLU A 41 4.00 -13.71 8.06
CA GLU A 41 3.09 -13.48 6.93
C GLU A 41 1.96 -12.49 7.26
N LYS A 42 1.47 -12.48 8.50
CA LYS A 42 0.45 -11.52 8.95
C LYS A 42 1.06 -10.14 9.17
N ALA A 43 2.26 -10.08 9.75
CA ALA A 43 2.98 -8.81 9.90
C ALA A 43 3.24 -8.16 8.53
N GLN A 44 3.73 -8.94 7.56
CA GLN A 44 3.95 -8.50 6.18
C GLN A 44 2.68 -7.98 5.52
N ALA A 45 1.53 -8.65 5.71
CA ALA A 45 0.26 -8.17 5.20
C ALA A 45 -0.13 -6.81 5.79
N VAL A 46 0.05 -6.64 7.10
CA VAL A 46 -0.19 -5.35 7.78
C VAL A 46 0.76 -4.27 7.26
N TYR A 47 2.03 -4.59 7.00
CA TYR A 47 2.99 -3.62 6.47
C TYR A 47 2.59 -3.12 5.08
N ALA A 48 2.11 -4.00 4.20
CA ALA A 48 1.63 -3.60 2.88
C ALA A 48 0.38 -2.70 2.96
N ILE A 49 -0.57 -3.03 3.85
CA ILE A 49 -1.75 -2.20 4.10
C ILE A 49 -1.33 -0.83 4.64
N TYR A 50 -0.44 -0.81 5.64
CA TYR A 50 0.08 0.44 6.20
C TYR A 50 0.78 1.29 5.14
N ALA A 51 1.60 0.69 4.28
CA ALA A 51 2.33 1.40 3.24
C ALA A 51 1.38 2.10 2.26
N PHE A 52 0.25 1.47 1.91
CA PHE A 52 -0.80 2.12 1.12
C PHE A 52 -1.43 3.31 1.86
N CYS A 53 -1.82 3.12 3.12
CA CYS A 53 -2.38 4.22 3.92
C CYS A 53 -1.41 5.41 3.98
N ARG A 54 -0.12 5.16 4.22
CA ARG A 54 0.89 6.21 4.26
C ARG A 54 1.06 6.91 2.91
N GLN A 55 1.01 6.16 1.80
CA GLN A 55 1.04 6.75 0.46
C GLN A 55 -0.16 7.67 0.19
N ALA A 56 -1.34 7.31 0.70
CA ALA A 56 -2.52 8.17 0.63
C ALA A 56 -2.34 9.45 1.46
N ASP A 57 -1.83 9.34 2.68
CA ASP A 57 -1.56 10.50 3.54
C ASP A 57 -0.49 11.43 2.93
N ASP A 58 0.62 10.88 2.42
CA ASP A 58 1.70 11.64 1.78
C ASP A 58 1.21 12.41 0.55
N SER A 59 0.19 11.90 -0.14
CA SER A 59 -0.43 12.59 -1.29
C SER A 59 -1.06 13.94 -0.90
N ILE A 60 -1.45 14.10 0.37
CA ILE A 60 -1.95 15.35 0.93
C ILE A 60 -0.82 16.14 1.61
N ASP A 61 -0.03 15.48 2.45
CA ASP A 61 0.96 16.13 3.32
C ASP A 61 2.18 16.70 2.57
N GLU A 62 2.62 16.05 1.49
CA GLU A 62 3.85 16.44 0.76
C GLU A 62 3.59 17.39 -0.43
N ALA A 63 2.34 17.51 -0.86
CA ALA A 63 1.96 18.36 -1.98
C ALA A 63 2.02 19.86 -1.61
N SER A 64 2.53 20.69 -2.52
CA SER A 64 2.75 22.12 -2.28
C SER A 64 1.54 22.99 -2.62
N SER A 65 0.48 22.41 -3.20
CA SER A 65 -0.75 23.13 -3.54
C SER A 65 -1.98 22.20 -3.55
N PRO A 66 -3.21 22.74 -3.40
CA PRO A 66 -4.43 21.95 -3.52
C PRO A 66 -4.58 21.24 -4.88
N LEU A 67 -4.03 21.80 -5.96
CA LEU A 67 -4.05 21.16 -7.27
C LEU A 67 -3.17 19.92 -7.28
N GLU A 68 -1.97 19.98 -6.69
CA GLU A 68 -1.06 18.84 -6.58
C GLU A 68 -1.64 17.74 -5.67
N GLN A 69 -2.26 18.12 -4.55
CA GLN A 69 -2.98 17.20 -3.65
C GLN A 69 -4.05 16.42 -4.42
N LYS A 70 -4.91 17.14 -5.15
CA LYS A 70 -5.96 16.52 -5.97
C LYS A 70 -5.37 15.59 -7.03
N GLN A 71 -4.32 16.01 -7.74
CA GLN A 71 -3.69 15.21 -8.78
C GLN A 71 -3.07 13.92 -8.22
N ALA A 72 -2.41 14.00 -7.05
CA ALA A 72 -1.82 12.84 -6.39
C ALA A 72 -2.90 11.83 -5.95
N LEU A 73 -3.97 12.31 -5.32
CA LEU A 73 -5.11 11.46 -4.94
C LEU A 73 -5.83 10.84 -6.13
N ASP A 74 -6.07 11.61 -7.20
CA ASP A 74 -6.71 11.11 -8.43
C ASP A 74 -5.86 10.00 -9.08
N GLU A 75 -4.53 10.16 -9.11
CA GLU A 75 -3.62 9.14 -9.63
C GLU A 75 -3.61 7.88 -8.73
N LEU A 76 -3.59 8.04 -7.41
CA LEU A 76 -3.64 6.90 -6.49
C LEU A 76 -4.99 6.16 -6.58
N LYS A 77 -6.10 6.89 -6.73
CA LYS A 77 -7.43 6.31 -6.97
C LYS A 77 -7.46 5.54 -8.29
N LYS A 78 -6.93 6.09 -9.37
CA LYS A 78 -6.82 5.39 -10.65
C LYS A 78 -6.00 4.11 -10.55
N GLN A 79 -4.94 4.11 -9.75
CA GLN A 79 -4.18 2.89 -9.45
C GLN A 79 -5.04 1.87 -8.69
N LEU A 80 -5.80 2.30 -7.68
CA LEU A 80 -6.74 1.42 -6.96
C LEU A 80 -7.82 0.84 -7.89
N ASP A 81 -8.35 1.63 -8.82
CA ASP A 81 -9.31 1.18 -9.83
C ASP A 81 -8.70 0.10 -10.74
N LEU A 82 -7.50 0.34 -11.28
CA LEU A 82 -6.78 -0.65 -12.08
C LEU A 82 -6.52 -1.94 -11.27
N PHE A 83 -6.16 -1.80 -9.99
CA PHE A 83 -6.00 -2.93 -9.09
C PHE A 83 -7.31 -3.71 -8.89
N SER A 84 -8.45 -3.02 -8.76
CA SER A 84 -9.77 -3.64 -8.63
C SER A 84 -10.16 -4.48 -9.84
N GLU A 85 -9.75 -4.04 -11.04
CA GLU A 85 -9.98 -4.73 -12.32
C GLU A 85 -9.04 -5.93 -12.54
N GLY A 86 -8.14 -6.21 -11.58
CA GLY A 86 -7.18 -7.31 -11.66
C GLY A 86 -5.91 -6.97 -12.44
N ASN A 87 -5.68 -5.70 -12.78
CA ASN A 87 -4.41 -5.29 -13.39
C ASN A 87 -3.27 -5.43 -12.38
N ASN A 88 -2.08 -5.73 -12.90
CA ASN A 88 -0.85 -5.77 -12.12
C ASN A 88 -0.13 -4.43 -12.23
N LEU A 89 -0.01 -3.73 -11.12
CA LEU A 89 0.78 -2.51 -11.01
C LEU A 89 2.19 -2.88 -10.56
N ASP A 90 3.21 -2.35 -11.24
CA ASP A 90 4.61 -2.76 -11.04
C ASP A 90 5.33 -1.90 -10.00
N THR A 91 4.68 -1.63 -8.88
CA THR A 91 5.31 -1.00 -7.70
C THR A 91 5.34 -1.97 -6.52
N PRO A 92 6.30 -1.82 -5.58
CA PRO A 92 6.41 -2.72 -4.42
C PRO A 92 5.12 -2.81 -3.59
N ILE A 93 4.48 -1.68 -3.29
CA ILE A 93 3.24 -1.62 -2.48
C ILE A 93 2.12 -2.40 -3.17
N TRP A 94 1.88 -2.15 -4.46
CA TRP A 94 0.80 -2.82 -5.18
C TRP A 94 1.05 -4.31 -5.40
N ARG A 95 2.30 -4.73 -5.65
CA ARG A 95 2.65 -6.16 -5.75
C ARG A 95 2.47 -6.86 -4.41
N ALA A 96 2.88 -6.23 -3.31
CA ALA A 96 2.68 -6.75 -1.96
C ALA A 96 1.19 -6.84 -1.60
N LEU A 97 0.39 -5.82 -1.93
CA LEU A 97 -1.07 -5.83 -1.74
C LEU A 97 -1.75 -6.90 -2.58
N ARG A 98 -1.36 -7.09 -3.85
CA ARG A 98 -1.93 -8.18 -4.68
C ARG A 98 -1.76 -9.52 -3.98
N ASP A 99 -0.56 -9.77 -3.46
CA ASP A 99 -0.27 -11.00 -2.74
C ASP A 99 -1.02 -11.11 -1.40
N VAL A 100 -1.35 -9.98 -0.73
CA VAL A 100 -2.27 -9.98 0.43
C VAL A 100 -3.69 -10.37 0.00
N PHE A 101 -4.24 -9.76 -1.05
CA PHE A 101 -5.58 -10.05 -1.57
C PHE A 101 -5.70 -11.48 -2.13
N ASP A 102 -4.60 -12.06 -2.63
CA ASP A 102 -4.57 -13.46 -3.08
C ASP A 102 -4.58 -14.45 -1.90
N ARG A 103 -4.10 -14.04 -0.71
CA ARG A 103 -3.95 -14.91 0.48
C ARG A 103 -5.07 -14.77 1.50
N TYR A 104 -5.69 -13.59 1.58
CA TYR A 104 -6.71 -13.27 2.57
C TYR A 104 -7.97 -12.78 1.88
N ASP A 105 -9.12 -13.09 2.46
CA ASP A 105 -10.40 -12.52 2.04
C ASP A 105 -10.46 -11.05 2.45
N MET A 106 -10.19 -10.17 1.48
CA MET A 106 -10.05 -8.73 1.68
C MET A 106 -11.11 -7.97 0.90
N SER A 107 -11.66 -6.91 1.50
CA SER A 107 -12.49 -5.93 0.79
C SER A 107 -11.65 -4.76 0.30
N LEU A 108 -11.98 -4.23 -0.87
CA LEU A 108 -11.42 -2.98 -1.39
C LEU A 108 -12.08 -1.74 -0.79
N GLU A 109 -13.27 -1.87 -0.22
CA GLU A 109 -14.05 -0.75 0.33
C GLU A 109 -13.24 0.11 1.31
N PRO A 110 -12.52 -0.46 2.31
CA PRO A 110 -11.70 0.35 3.22
C PRO A 110 -10.56 1.13 2.54
N PHE A 111 -10.07 0.66 1.38
CA PHE A 111 -9.03 1.36 0.62
C PHE A 111 -9.61 2.57 -0.12
N TYR A 112 -10.84 2.45 -0.64
CA TYR A 112 -11.57 3.59 -1.20
C TYR A 112 -11.96 4.59 -0.11
N ASP A 113 -12.44 4.10 1.04
CA ASP A 113 -12.79 4.94 2.19
C ASP A 113 -11.58 5.76 2.68
N GLN A 114 -10.38 5.16 2.68
CA GLN A 114 -9.14 5.89 3.01
C GLN A 114 -8.91 7.07 2.06
N LEU A 115 -9.07 6.87 0.73
CA LEU A 115 -8.88 7.93 -0.26
C LEU A 115 -9.98 8.99 -0.18
N GLU A 116 -11.21 8.59 0.11
CA GLU A 116 -12.33 9.52 0.33
C GLU A 116 -12.11 10.35 1.61
N GLY A 117 -11.62 9.74 2.68
CA GLY A 117 -11.19 10.42 3.90
C GLY A 117 -10.18 11.54 3.60
N GLN A 118 -9.10 11.20 2.88
CA GLN A 118 -8.09 12.18 2.46
C GLN A 118 -8.66 13.27 1.55
N THR A 119 -9.69 12.94 0.76
CA THR A 119 -10.38 13.92 -0.09
C THR A 119 -11.17 14.94 0.73
N MET A 120 -11.78 14.51 1.84
CA MET A 120 -12.51 15.42 2.72
C MET A 120 -11.57 16.39 3.45
N ASP A 121 -10.42 15.91 3.91
CA ASP A 121 -9.49 16.71 4.73
C ASP A 121 -8.95 17.96 4.00
N TYR A 122 -8.70 17.91 2.68
CA TYR A 122 -8.23 19.09 1.94
C TYR A 122 -9.34 20.13 1.66
N HIS A 123 -10.62 19.76 1.81
CA HIS A 123 -11.75 20.70 1.65
C HIS A 123 -12.05 21.52 2.92
N PHE A 124 -11.40 21.22 4.04
CA PHE A 124 -11.54 21.95 5.31
C PHE A 124 -10.58 23.14 5.46
N VAL A 125 -9.90 23.55 4.38
CA VAL A 125 -8.98 24.71 4.36
C VAL A 125 -9.66 25.95 3.79
#